data_AF-A0AAV4P4V4-F1
#
_entry.id   AF-A0AAV4P4V4-F1
#
_cell.length_a   1.000
_cell.length_b   1.000
_cell.length_c   1.000
_cell.angle_alpha   90.00
_cell.angle_beta   90.00
_cell.angle_gamma   90.00
#
_symmetry.space_group_name_H-M   'P 1'
#
loop_
_entity.id
_entity.type
_entity.pdbx_description
1 polymer ?
#
loop_
_entity_poly.entity_id
_entity_poly.type
_entity_poly.pdbx_seq_one_letter_code
_entity_poly.pdbx_strand_id
1 'polypeptide(L)'
;MIITDGAPNTFEDIFRRYNYPNIPVRVFTYLIGKEVTESHEVNWMACANKGYYTHMATLPEVRDKVLKYVPVMSRPVVLSGAHPYIWTSVYADVPATDLTLAEWKIGNSNIYRRRLNALRRRNWFAAQEDEETFDPENTPEPVMEEREIRFVLRVFNAYIA
;
A
#
# COMPACT_ATOMS: atom_id res chain seq x y z
N MET A 1 -7.84 -8.69 -12.19
CA MET A 1 -7.13 -9.94 -11.86
C MET A 1 -8.15 -10.85 -11.21
N ILE A 2 -8.13 -12.15 -11.53
CA ILE A 2 -9.09 -13.15 -11.05
C ILE A 2 -8.31 -14.18 -10.23
N ILE A 3 -8.83 -14.52 -9.06
CA ILE A 3 -8.28 -15.55 -8.17
C ILE A 3 -9.39 -16.56 -7.95
N THR A 4 -9.13 -17.83 -8.24
CA THR A 4 -10.15 -18.88 -8.22
C THR A 4 -9.52 -20.25 -8.01
N ASP A 5 -10.29 -21.24 -7.57
CA ASP A 5 -9.90 -22.65 -7.45
C ASP A 5 -10.29 -23.49 -8.68
N GLY A 6 -11.13 -22.95 -9.57
CA GLY A 6 -11.56 -23.58 -10.80
C GLY A 6 -12.54 -22.70 -11.59
N ALA A 7 -12.84 -23.08 -12.83
CA ALA A 7 -13.92 -22.47 -13.58
C ALA A 7 -14.68 -23.56 -14.33
N PRO A 8 -16.03 -23.63 -14.18
CA PRO A 8 -16.81 -24.66 -14.84
C PRO A 8 -16.86 -24.49 -16.36
N ASN A 9 -16.63 -23.27 -16.87
CA ASN A 9 -16.65 -22.91 -18.29
C ASN A 9 -15.68 -21.74 -18.56
N THR A 10 -15.35 -21.48 -19.83
CA THR A 10 -14.49 -20.36 -20.27
C THR A 10 -15.12 -18.96 -20.20
N PHE A 11 -16.45 -18.87 -20.11
CA PHE A 11 -17.20 -17.60 -20.12
C PHE A 11 -16.88 -16.68 -21.33
N GLU A 12 -16.61 -17.26 -22.50
CA GLU A 12 -16.24 -16.52 -23.71
C GLU A 12 -17.21 -15.38 -24.06
N ASP A 13 -18.52 -15.59 -23.91
CA ASP A 13 -19.56 -14.60 -24.25
C ASP A 13 -19.37 -13.27 -23.52
N ILE A 14 -18.90 -13.31 -22.27
CA ILE A 14 -18.65 -12.13 -21.45
C ILE A 14 -17.46 -11.35 -22.00
N PHE A 15 -16.36 -12.03 -22.31
CA PHE A 15 -15.17 -11.40 -22.87
C PHE A 15 -15.42 -10.85 -24.28
N ARG A 16 -16.24 -11.55 -25.07
CA ARG A 16 -16.65 -11.10 -26.40
C ARG A 16 -17.49 -9.83 -26.33
N ARG A 17 -18.39 -9.72 -25.36
CA ARG A 17 -19.27 -8.55 -25.18
C ARG A 17 -18.53 -7.30 -24.68
N TYR A 18 -17.56 -7.47 -23.78
CA TYR A 18 -16.96 -6.33 -23.06
C TYR A 18 -15.51 -6.01 -23.42
N ASN A 19 -14.73 -6.97 -23.93
CA ASN A 19 -13.30 -6.77 -24.19
C ASN A 19 -12.94 -6.83 -25.68
N TYR A 20 -13.73 -7.54 -26.49
CA TYR A 20 -13.51 -7.62 -27.95
C TYR A 20 -14.01 -6.35 -28.67
N PRO A 21 -13.38 -5.91 -29.79
CA PRO A 21 -12.26 -6.50 -30.54
C PRO A 21 -10.86 -6.02 -30.13
N ASN A 22 -10.74 -4.86 -29.48
CA ASN A 22 -9.43 -4.25 -29.22
C ASN A 22 -8.68 -4.90 -28.05
N ILE A 23 -9.39 -5.63 -27.19
CA ILE A 23 -8.88 -6.27 -25.96
C ILE A 23 -8.07 -5.25 -25.14
N PRO A 24 -8.70 -4.15 -24.69
CA PRO A 24 -8.04 -3.14 -23.87
C PRO A 24 -7.73 -3.65 -22.45
N VAL A 25 -8.56 -4.54 -21.91
CA VAL A 25 -8.41 -5.07 -20.56
C VAL A 25 -7.56 -6.34 -20.58
N ARG A 26 -6.53 -6.38 -19.73
CA ARG A 26 -5.71 -7.59 -19.52
C ARG A 26 -6.25 -8.40 -18.35
N VAL A 27 -6.38 -9.72 -18.53
CA VAL A 27 -6.93 -10.61 -17.49
C VAL A 27 -5.85 -11.55 -16.98
N PHE A 28 -5.45 -11.38 -15.73
CA PHE A 28 -4.54 -12.30 -15.05
C PHE A 28 -5.33 -13.24 -14.17
N THR A 29 -5.08 -14.53 -14.28
CA THR A 29 -5.80 -15.58 -13.55
C THR A 29 -4.86 -16.35 -12.64
N TYR A 30 -5.26 -16.50 -11.38
CA TYR A 30 -4.55 -17.27 -10.37
C TYR A 30 -5.41 -18.45 -9.94
N LEU A 31 -4.94 -19.66 -10.25
CA LEU A 31 -5.58 -20.89 -9.83
C LEU A 31 -5.00 -21.34 -8.49
N ILE A 32 -5.83 -21.43 -7.45
CA ILE A 32 -5.43 -21.86 -6.11
C ILE A 32 -5.99 -23.24 -5.85
N GLY A 33 -5.14 -24.20 -5.53
CA GLY A 33 -5.59 -25.54 -5.19
C GLY A 33 -4.54 -26.60 -5.45
N LYS A 34 -4.57 -27.67 -4.67
CA LYS A 34 -3.72 -28.85 -4.90
C LYS A 34 -4.19 -29.69 -6.06
N GLU A 35 -5.51 -29.72 -6.28
CA GLU A 35 -6.15 -30.45 -7.38
C GLU A 35 -6.44 -29.50 -8.52
N VAL A 36 -6.26 -29.99 -9.75
CA VAL A 36 -6.23 -29.18 -10.96
C VAL A 36 -7.24 -29.75 -11.96
N THR A 37 -8.52 -29.81 -11.57
CA THR A 37 -9.57 -30.35 -12.44
C THR A 37 -9.97 -29.37 -13.55
N GLU A 38 -9.82 -28.06 -13.34
CA GLU A 38 -10.36 -27.01 -14.21
C GLU A 38 -9.30 -25.96 -14.64
N SER A 39 -8.05 -26.38 -14.83
CA SER A 39 -6.99 -25.45 -15.25
C SER A 39 -7.12 -24.94 -16.68
N HIS A 40 -7.72 -25.72 -17.58
CA HIS A 40 -7.80 -25.36 -18.99
C HIS A 40 -8.61 -24.09 -19.20
N GLU A 41 -9.78 -24.00 -18.59
CA GLU A 41 -10.69 -22.87 -18.78
C GLU A 41 -10.13 -21.59 -18.19
N VAL A 42 -9.53 -21.70 -17.00
CA VAL A 42 -8.85 -20.57 -16.35
C VAL A 42 -7.65 -20.10 -17.17
N ASN A 43 -6.89 -21.03 -17.76
CA ASN A 43 -5.78 -20.68 -18.65
C ASN A 43 -6.27 -20.00 -19.94
N TRP A 44 -7.36 -20.50 -20.54
CA TRP A 44 -7.95 -19.90 -21.74
C TRP A 44 -8.37 -18.45 -21.49
N MET A 45 -9.01 -18.18 -20.34
CA MET A 45 -9.42 -16.82 -19.95
C MET A 45 -8.24 -15.84 -19.88
N ALA A 46 -7.07 -16.26 -19.40
CA ALA A 46 -5.88 -15.42 -19.41
C ALA A 46 -5.27 -15.27 -20.81
N CYS A 47 -5.17 -16.36 -21.58
CA CYS A 47 -4.56 -16.38 -22.90
C CYS A 47 -5.33 -15.49 -23.90
N ALA A 48 -6.66 -15.59 -23.92
CA ALA A 48 -7.52 -14.82 -24.82
C ALA A 48 -7.45 -13.30 -24.57
N ASN A 49 -7.12 -12.89 -23.34
CA ASN A 49 -7.18 -11.49 -22.91
C ASN A 49 -5.79 -10.88 -22.64
N LYS A 50 -4.75 -11.27 -23.41
CA LYS A 50 -3.38 -10.72 -23.31
C LYS A 50 -2.80 -10.75 -21.88
N GLY A 51 -3.17 -11.77 -21.11
CA GLY A 51 -2.84 -11.90 -19.69
C GLY A 51 -1.75 -12.93 -19.40
N TYR A 52 -1.79 -13.46 -18.18
CA TYR A 52 -0.92 -14.55 -17.73
C TYR A 52 -1.67 -15.45 -16.74
N TYR A 53 -1.46 -16.76 -16.89
CA TYR A 53 -2.02 -17.80 -16.03
C TYR A 53 -0.96 -18.28 -15.04
N THR A 54 -1.34 -18.37 -13.76
CA THR A 54 -0.47 -18.90 -12.71
C THR A 54 -1.24 -19.87 -11.83
N HIS A 55 -0.69 -21.07 -11.62
CA HIS A 55 -1.23 -22.03 -10.65
C HIS A 55 -0.39 -21.99 -9.37
N MET A 56 -1.04 -21.98 -8.20
CA MET A 56 -0.41 -21.98 -6.87
C MET A 56 -1.05 -23.09 -6.03
N ALA A 57 -0.27 -24.12 -5.69
CA ALA A 57 -0.77 -25.22 -4.86
C ALA A 57 -0.50 -25.02 -3.36
N THR A 58 0.55 -24.24 -3.04
CA THR A 58 1.06 -24.10 -1.67
C THR A 58 1.26 -22.63 -1.29
N LEU A 59 1.16 -22.32 0.01
CA LEU A 59 1.35 -20.96 0.53
C LEU A 59 2.75 -20.38 0.24
N PRO A 60 3.86 -21.13 0.31
CA PRO A 60 5.18 -20.59 -0.03
C PRO A 60 5.28 -20.08 -1.46
N GLU A 61 4.64 -20.76 -2.42
CA GLU A 61 4.67 -20.39 -3.84
C GLU A 61 4.01 -19.04 -4.12
N VAL A 62 3.07 -18.61 -3.28
CA VAL A 62 2.32 -17.34 -3.48
C VAL A 62 3.29 -16.16 -3.59
N ARG A 63 4.35 -16.13 -2.77
CA ARG A 63 5.34 -15.05 -2.77
C ARG A 63 6.02 -14.89 -4.12
N ASP A 64 6.41 -16.00 -4.74
CA ASP A 64 7.15 -16.00 -6.01
C ASP A 64 6.25 -15.81 -7.22
N LYS A 65 5.01 -16.31 -7.11
CA LYS A 65 4.07 -16.41 -8.24
C LYS A 65 3.19 -15.16 -8.36
N VAL A 66 2.91 -14.43 -7.28
CA VAL A 66 2.08 -13.21 -7.33
C VAL A 66 2.73 -12.16 -8.24
N LEU A 67 4.05 -12.01 -8.21
CA LEU A 67 4.77 -10.97 -8.96
C LEU A 67 4.93 -11.28 -10.47
N LYS A 68 4.46 -12.44 -10.96
CA LYS A 68 4.64 -12.84 -12.36
C LYS A 68 3.88 -11.97 -13.37
N TYR A 69 2.93 -11.15 -12.95
CA TYR A 69 2.26 -10.19 -13.86
C TYR A 69 3.17 -9.02 -14.27
N VAL A 70 4.14 -8.65 -13.44
CA VAL A 70 5.04 -7.51 -13.66
C VAL A 70 5.76 -7.58 -15.02
N PRO A 71 6.45 -8.69 -15.37
CA PRO A 71 7.12 -8.78 -16.67
C PRO A 71 6.16 -8.77 -17.87
N VAL A 72 4.89 -9.15 -17.70
CA VAL A 72 3.89 -9.05 -18.79
C VAL A 72 3.41 -7.62 -18.96
N MET A 73 3.23 -6.91 -17.85
CA MET A 73 2.88 -5.49 -17.86
C MET A 73 3.99 -4.61 -18.42
N SER A 74 5.26 -4.98 -18.21
CA SER A 74 6.41 -4.20 -18.66
C SER A 74 6.73 -4.34 -20.16
N ARG A 75 6.27 -5.38 -20.86
CA ARG A 75 6.52 -5.61 -22.31
C ARG A 75 6.39 -4.36 -23.21
N PRO A 76 5.27 -3.60 -23.18
CA PRO A 76 5.14 -2.41 -24.02
C PRO A 76 6.18 -1.32 -23.70
N VAL A 77 6.58 -1.19 -22.43
CA VAL A 77 7.60 -0.21 -22.02
C VAL A 77 8.95 -0.59 -22.60
N VAL A 78 9.31 -1.88 -22.51
CA VAL A 78 10.55 -2.42 -23.09
C VAL A 78 10.58 -2.25 -24.61
N LEU A 79 9.47 -2.54 -25.29
CA LEU A 79 9.35 -2.40 -26.75
C LEU A 79 9.37 -0.94 -27.22
N SER A 80 8.90 -0.01 -26.39
CA SER A 80 8.94 1.43 -26.71
C SER A 80 10.36 2.00 -26.73
N GLY A 81 11.34 1.32 -26.11
CA GLY A 81 12.72 1.82 -25.97
C GLY A 81 12.87 3.08 -25.12
N ALA A 82 11.78 3.60 -24.57
CA ALA A 82 11.77 4.81 -23.75
C ALA A 82 12.10 4.47 -22.30
N HIS A 83 12.99 5.25 -21.70
CA HIS A 83 13.45 5.06 -20.32
C HIS A 83 13.13 6.32 -19.49
N PRO A 84 11.89 6.46 -18.99
CA PRO A 84 11.52 7.60 -18.15
C PRO A 84 12.15 7.48 -16.76
N TYR A 85 12.61 8.61 -16.21
CA TYR A 85 13.01 8.70 -14.80
C TYR A 85 11.78 9.00 -13.94
N ILE A 86 11.56 8.22 -12.88
CA ILE A 86 10.42 8.36 -11.96
C ILE A 86 10.96 8.28 -10.54
N TRP A 87 10.57 9.25 -9.70
CA TRP A 87 10.91 9.26 -8.28
C TRP A 87 9.85 8.53 -7.47
N THR A 88 10.28 7.71 -6.50
CA THR A 88 9.38 7.04 -5.56
C THR A 88 8.92 8.00 -4.48
N SER A 89 7.76 7.75 -3.88
CA SER A 89 7.33 8.45 -2.67
C SER A 89 8.31 8.19 -1.53
N VAL A 90 8.41 9.11 -0.58
CA VAL A 90 9.26 8.94 0.61
C VAL A 90 8.91 7.61 1.31
N TYR A 91 9.90 6.74 1.44
CA TYR A 91 9.81 5.48 2.18
C TYR A 91 10.97 5.39 3.18
N ALA A 92 10.77 4.67 4.28
CA ALA A 92 11.90 4.31 5.13
C ALA A 92 12.81 3.43 4.29
N ASP A 93 14.06 3.84 4.12
CA ASP A 93 15.06 3.02 3.45
C ASP A 93 15.04 1.61 4.07
N VAL A 94 15.36 0.58 3.30
CA VAL A 94 15.51 -0.79 3.82
C VAL A 94 16.96 -0.94 4.22
N PRO A 95 17.34 -0.63 5.46
CA PRO A 95 18.64 -1.01 5.94
C PRO A 95 18.72 -2.54 5.92
N ALA A 96 19.74 -3.04 5.21
CA ALA A 96 19.92 -4.45 4.88
C ALA A 96 20.22 -5.37 6.07
N THR A 97 19.87 -5.02 7.31
CA THR A 97 20.17 -5.81 8.50
C THR A 97 19.06 -5.70 9.55
N ASP A 98 18.68 -6.82 10.17
CA ASP A 98 17.76 -6.91 11.32
C ASP A 98 18.13 -5.99 12.50
N LEU A 99 19.35 -5.46 12.49
CA LEU A 99 19.90 -4.55 13.52
C LEU A 99 19.26 -3.16 13.47
N THR A 100 18.85 -2.71 12.29
CA THR A 100 18.46 -1.31 12.07
C THR A 100 17.02 -1.00 12.41
N LEU A 101 16.10 -1.96 12.29
CA LEU A 101 14.70 -1.77 12.67
C LEU A 101 14.56 -1.73 14.20
N ALA A 102 15.41 -2.48 14.91
CA ALA A 102 15.57 -2.40 16.36
C ALA A 102 16.22 -1.08 16.79
N GLU A 103 17.33 -0.67 16.16
CA GLU A 103 17.99 0.61 16.43
C GLU A 103 17.09 1.82 16.13
N TRP A 104 16.32 1.79 15.05
CA TRP A 104 15.34 2.84 14.73
C TRP A 104 14.22 2.89 15.77
N LYS A 105 13.69 1.73 16.19
CA LYS A 105 12.70 1.66 17.29
C LYS A 105 13.28 2.20 18.61
N ILE A 106 14.54 1.88 18.93
CA ILE A 106 15.25 2.35 20.15
C ILE A 106 15.54 3.86 20.07
N GLY A 107 16.03 4.34 18.93
CA GLY A 107 16.37 5.75 18.69
C GLY A 107 15.15 6.65 18.70
N ASN A 108 14.05 6.22 18.08
CA ASN A 108 12.81 6.98 18.07
C ASN A 108 12.10 6.97 19.43
N SER A 109 12.15 5.86 20.18
CA SER A 109 11.54 5.78 21.52
C SER A 109 12.05 6.90 22.44
N ASN A 110 13.34 7.24 22.38
CA ASN A 110 13.92 8.28 23.22
C ASN A 110 13.50 9.70 22.80
N ILE A 111 13.37 9.97 21.51
CA ILE A 111 12.95 11.28 20.99
C ILE A 111 11.46 11.51 21.26
N TYR A 112 10.61 10.52 20.97
CA TYR A 112 9.18 10.58 21.27
C TYR A 112 8.92 10.57 22.79
N ARG A 113 9.63 9.75 23.60
CA ARG A 113 9.57 9.83 25.08
C ARG A 113 9.98 11.19 25.59
N ARG A 114 11.05 11.80 25.08
CA ARG A 114 11.49 13.13 25.55
C ARG A 114 10.46 14.20 25.24
N ARG A 115 9.88 14.19 24.04
CA ARG A 115 8.78 15.10 23.68
C ARG A 115 7.51 14.84 24.50
N LEU A 116 7.09 13.58 24.64
CA LEU A 116 5.94 13.20 25.47
C LEU A 116 6.15 13.54 26.94
N ASN A 117 7.34 13.31 27.50
CA ASN A 117 7.66 13.65 28.89
C ASN A 117 7.82 15.17 29.09
N ALA A 118 8.19 15.93 28.06
CA ALA A 118 8.22 17.38 28.09
C ALA A 118 6.80 17.97 28.01
N LEU A 119 5.96 17.45 27.11
CA LEU A 119 4.54 17.80 27.01
C LEU A 119 3.78 17.41 28.28
N ARG A 120 4.04 16.22 28.82
CA ARG A 120 3.44 15.74 30.07
C ARG A 120 3.90 16.55 31.27
N ARG A 121 5.15 17.03 31.30
CA ARG A 121 5.62 17.97 32.34
C ARG A 121 4.94 19.33 32.20
N ARG A 122 4.89 19.88 30.99
CA ARG A 122 4.21 21.15 30.72
C ARG A 122 2.72 21.07 31.10
N ASN A 123 2.05 19.98 30.74
CA ASN A 123 0.65 19.74 31.12
C ASN A 123 0.49 19.47 32.62
N TRP A 124 1.47 18.85 33.29
CA TRP A 124 1.49 18.69 34.75
C TRP A 124 1.61 20.04 35.48
N PHE A 125 2.47 20.94 34.99
CA PHE A 125 2.62 22.28 35.55
C PHE A 125 1.41 23.18 35.23
N ALA A 126 0.83 23.06 34.03
CA ALA A 126 -0.39 23.77 33.66
C ALA A 126 -1.60 23.30 34.49
N ALA A 127 -1.73 21.99 34.73
CA ALA A 127 -2.77 21.43 35.60
C ALA A 127 -2.64 21.84 37.08
N GLN A 128 -1.51 22.42 37.47
CA GLN A 128 -1.26 22.91 38.83
C GLN A 128 -1.59 24.42 38.97
N GLU A 129 -1.79 25.12 37.86
CA GLU A 129 -2.22 26.53 37.83
C GLU A 129 -3.76 26.66 37.74
N ASP A 130 -4.48 25.59 37.41
CA ASP A 130 -5.95 25.60 37.22
C ASP A 130 -6.74 25.18 38.48
N GLU A 131 -6.10 25.03 39.65
CA GLU A 131 -6.78 24.65 40.90
C GLU A 131 -7.38 25.85 41.68
N GLU A 132 -7.91 26.83 40.94
CA GLU A 132 -8.91 27.77 41.47
C GLU A 132 -10.12 27.84 40.53
N THR A 133 -11.20 27.19 40.97
CA THR A 133 -12.60 27.20 40.45
C THR A 133 -12.91 26.43 39.16
N PHE A 134 -13.22 25.12 39.31
CA PHE A 134 -13.91 24.30 38.31
C PHE A 134 -15.43 24.51 38.39
N ASP A 135 -16.01 25.22 37.42
CA ASP A 135 -17.46 25.34 37.23
C ASP A 135 -17.90 24.40 36.08
N PRO A 136 -18.80 23.43 36.30
CA PRO A 136 -18.99 22.29 35.40
C PRO A 136 -19.82 22.55 34.13
N GLU A 137 -20.25 23.79 33.86
CA GLU A 137 -21.28 24.06 32.85
C GLU A 137 -20.77 24.69 31.53
N ASN A 138 -19.45 24.91 31.35
CA ASN A 138 -18.95 25.52 30.11
C ASN A 138 -17.56 25.02 29.69
N THR A 139 -17.50 23.86 29.02
CA THR A 139 -16.30 23.41 28.30
C THR A 139 -16.42 23.75 26.81
N PRO A 140 -15.58 24.65 26.24
CA PRO A 140 -15.58 24.89 24.80
C PRO A 140 -14.86 23.75 24.04
N GLU A 141 -15.34 23.44 22.83
CA GLU A 141 -14.73 22.44 21.93
C GLU A 141 -13.29 22.79 21.54
N PRO A 142 -12.41 21.80 21.30
CA PRO A 142 -11.00 22.05 21.00
C PRO A 142 -10.81 22.67 19.62
N VAL A 143 -10.44 23.95 19.58
CA VAL A 143 -10.05 24.67 18.36
C VAL A 143 -8.57 24.42 18.06
N MET A 144 -8.28 23.87 16.87
CA MET A 144 -6.91 23.68 16.34
C MET A 144 -6.13 25.01 16.32
N GLU A 145 -5.03 25.07 17.07
CA GLU A 145 -4.25 26.29 17.29
C GLU A 145 -3.39 26.66 16.06
N GLU A 146 -3.35 27.94 15.67
CA GLU A 146 -2.65 28.46 14.47
C GLU A 146 -1.16 28.07 14.34
N ARG A 147 -0.53 27.61 15.43
CA ARG A 147 0.85 27.14 15.43
C ARG A 147 1.01 25.83 14.66
N GLU A 148 0.02 24.95 14.71
CA GLU A 148 0.06 23.68 13.99
C GLU A 148 -0.10 23.90 12.48
N ILE A 149 -0.96 24.84 12.08
CA ILE A 149 -1.13 25.24 10.67
C ILE A 149 0.18 25.85 10.12
N ARG A 150 0.85 26.71 10.90
CA ARG A 150 2.15 27.28 10.51
C ARG A 150 3.26 26.23 10.40
N PHE A 151 3.22 25.18 11.21
CA PHE A 151 4.19 24.09 11.14
C PHE A 151 4.02 23.29 9.84
N VAL A 152 2.79 22.94 9.48
CA VAL A 152 2.48 22.22 8.23
C VAL A 152 2.88 23.05 7.00
N LEU A 153 2.57 24.35 6.98
CA LEU A 153 2.94 25.24 5.87
C LEU A 153 4.45 25.46 5.72
N ARG A 154 5.21 25.50 6.83
CA ARG A 154 6.68 25.61 6.78
C ARG A 154 7.34 24.35 6.21
N VAL A 155 6.81 23.17 6.55
CA VAL A 155 7.31 21.90 6.01
C VAL A 155 7.01 21.82 4.52
N PHE A 156 5.84 22.29 4.07
CA PHE A 156 5.48 22.30 2.66
C PHE A 156 6.35 23.25 1.82
N ASN A 157 6.59 24.47 2.31
CA ASN A 157 7.37 25.48 1.58
C ASN A 157 8.88 25.19 1.54
N ALA A 158 9.42 24.43 2.49
CA ALA A 158 10.84 24.03 2.48
C ALA A 158 11.15 22.93 1.45
N TYR A 159 10.12 22.29 0.87
CA TYR A 159 10.28 21.16 -0.05
C TYR A 159 10.05 21.54 -1.52
N ILE A 160 9.67 22.79 -1.79
CA ILE A 160 9.38 23.32 -3.14
C ILE A 160 10.46 24.31 -3.62
N ALA A 161 11.49 24.59 -2.80
CA ALA A 161 12.64 25.44 -3.16
C ALA A 161 13.86 24.61 -3.56
#